data_AF-A0A2T4VD10-F1
#
_entry.id   AF-A0A2T4VD10-F1
#
_cell.length_a   1.000
_cell.length_b   1.000
_cell.length_c   1.000
_cell.angle_alpha   90.00
_cell.angle_beta   90.00
_cell.angle_gamma   90.00
#
_symmetry.space_group_name_H-M   'P 1'
#
loop_
_entity.id
_entity.type
_entity.pdbx_description
1 polymer ?
#
loop_
_entity_poly.entity_id
_entity_poly.type
_entity_poly.pdbx_seq_one_letter_code
_entity_poly.pdbx_strand_id
1 'polypeptide(L)'
;MRITTGTLLMLTGVLHEVVGVILFRGPLAEMLRAGVFNSVGDDSGPRAAAFWFLVSGCGFVLFGWLCRWVELELARPLPAGLGWGLVMLGVACVVPMPITGAWLFFPLGIRVLLDARQRTVLPEVLRPFASGADHVDVKTVETDVSLREFIARFMSWQPAWVSALYRVRGVFVRLLGLRQIGVPRQTLLLPEDVPMQQGAAAAFFTVRQAEEERVWVVSAEDSHLEAFLAVSVEPGGGQQRRFHVATIVRYRNWAGPVYFNVIRPFHHLVVGGMVRSAARALPG
;
A
#
# COMPACT_ATOMS: atom_id res chain seq x y z
N MET A 1 -8.54 -17.35 0.32
CA MET A 1 -7.79 -16.41 -0.55
C MET A 1 -8.54 -15.08 -0.51
N ARG A 2 -7.92 -13.97 -0.07
CA ARG A 2 -8.61 -12.66 0.04
C ARG A 2 -8.86 -12.11 -1.37
N ILE A 3 -10.11 -11.84 -1.73
CA ILE A 3 -10.45 -11.22 -3.02
C ILE A 3 -10.18 -9.72 -2.91
N THR A 4 -9.24 -9.23 -3.70
CA THR A 4 -8.85 -7.81 -3.76
C THR A 4 -9.50 -7.13 -4.97
N THR A 5 -9.51 -5.79 -5.01
CA THR A 5 -10.06 -5.10 -6.18
C THR A 5 -9.20 -5.35 -7.43
N GLY A 6 -7.88 -5.45 -7.26
CA GLY A 6 -6.96 -5.90 -8.30
C GLY A 6 -7.28 -7.31 -8.81
N THR A 7 -7.66 -8.24 -7.94
CA THR A 7 -8.13 -9.58 -8.37
C THR A 7 -9.34 -9.49 -9.30
N LEU A 8 -10.31 -8.64 -8.97
CA LEU A 8 -11.53 -8.46 -9.79
C LEU A 8 -11.23 -7.77 -11.13
N LEU A 9 -10.29 -6.83 -11.16
CA LEU A 9 -9.78 -6.22 -12.39
C LEU A 9 -9.08 -7.25 -13.29
N MET A 10 -8.25 -8.13 -12.71
CA MET A 10 -7.64 -9.23 -13.47
C MET A 10 -8.69 -10.15 -14.08
N LEU A 11 -9.71 -10.55 -13.31
CA LEU A 11 -10.80 -11.40 -13.80
C LEU A 11 -11.59 -10.72 -14.92
N THR A 12 -11.79 -9.40 -14.82
CA THR A 12 -12.43 -8.60 -15.88
C THR A 12 -11.58 -8.60 -17.14
N GLY A 13 -10.26 -8.43 -17.03
CA GLY A 13 -9.32 -8.54 -18.16
C GLY A 13 -9.32 -9.92 -18.81
N VAL A 14 -9.31 -11.00 -18.02
CA VAL A 14 -9.40 -12.38 -18.54
C VAL A 14 -10.74 -12.62 -19.24
N LEU A 15 -11.85 -12.18 -18.67
CA LEU A 15 -13.16 -12.29 -19.31
C LEU A 15 -13.19 -11.50 -20.64
N HIS A 16 -12.61 -10.30 -20.65
CA HIS A 16 -12.47 -9.48 -21.85
C HIS A 16 -11.68 -10.20 -22.95
N GLU A 17 -10.55 -10.83 -22.61
CA GLU A 17 -9.76 -11.65 -23.55
C GLU A 17 -10.59 -12.78 -24.17
N VAL A 18 -11.28 -13.56 -23.32
CA VAL A 18 -12.10 -14.69 -23.78
C VAL A 18 -13.19 -14.22 -24.75
N VAL A 19 -13.89 -13.14 -24.39
CA VAL A 19 -14.90 -12.53 -25.26
C VAL A 19 -14.27 -12.02 -26.56
N GLY A 20 -13.10 -11.38 -26.48
CA GLY A 20 -12.37 -10.86 -27.64
C GLY A 20 -12.00 -11.96 -28.63
N VAL A 21 -11.46 -13.08 -28.15
CA VAL A 21 -11.10 -14.24 -28.99
C VAL A 21 -12.34 -14.82 -29.68
N ILE A 22 -13.49 -14.86 -29.00
CA ILE A 22 -14.75 -15.37 -29.56
C ILE A 22 -15.30 -14.40 -30.63
N LEU A 23 -15.40 -13.11 -30.30
CA LEU A 23 -15.97 -12.10 -31.19
C LEU A 23 -15.10 -11.86 -32.44
N PHE A 24 -13.78 -11.83 -32.26
CA PHE A 24 -12.82 -11.54 -33.34
C PHE A 24 -12.19 -12.80 -33.95
N ARG A 25 -12.79 -13.98 -33.77
CA ARG A 25 -12.26 -15.26 -34.32
C ARG A 25 -11.89 -15.22 -35.80
N GLY A 26 -12.66 -14.47 -36.61
CA GLY A 26 -12.41 -14.28 -38.04
C GLY A 26 -11.16 -13.44 -38.30
N PRO A 27 -11.14 -12.16 -37.87
CA PRO A 27 -9.97 -11.29 -37.99
C PRO A 27 -8.68 -11.91 -37.42
N LEU A 28 -8.77 -12.60 -36.28
CA LEU A 28 -7.61 -13.28 -35.69
C LEU A 28 -7.11 -14.44 -36.56
N ALA A 29 -8.01 -15.24 -37.14
CA ALA A 29 -7.61 -16.29 -38.07
C ALA A 29 -6.97 -15.72 -39.34
N GLU A 30 -7.44 -14.56 -39.82
CA GLU A 30 -6.81 -13.88 -40.94
C GLU A 30 -5.42 -13.33 -40.61
N MET A 31 -5.26 -12.71 -39.43
CA MET A 31 -3.95 -12.28 -38.95
C MET A 31 -2.98 -13.46 -38.85
N LEU A 32 -3.43 -14.60 -38.33
CA LEU A 32 -2.61 -15.82 -38.28
C LEU A 32 -2.21 -16.31 -39.68
N ARG A 33 -3.13 -16.29 -40.65
CA ARG A 33 -2.85 -16.69 -42.04
C ARG A 33 -1.91 -15.72 -42.75
N ALA A 34 -1.96 -14.44 -42.41
CA ALA A 34 -1.06 -13.41 -42.93
C ALA A 34 0.36 -13.50 -42.33
N GLY A 35 0.57 -14.36 -41.32
CA GLY A 35 1.80 -14.44 -40.54
C GLY A 35 1.75 -13.52 -39.32
N VAL A 36 2.57 -13.75 -38.29
CA VAL A 36 2.51 -12.98 -37.03
C VAL A 36 3.02 -11.55 -37.18
N PHE A 37 4.03 -11.35 -38.04
CA PHE A 37 4.67 -10.05 -38.26
C PHE A 37 3.86 -9.20 -39.25
N ASN A 38 3.64 -7.93 -38.91
CA ASN A 38 2.90 -6.96 -39.75
C ASN A 38 1.51 -7.44 -40.21
N SER A 39 0.82 -8.24 -39.38
CA SER A 39 -0.45 -8.89 -39.74
C SER A 39 -1.68 -7.99 -39.71
N VAL A 40 -1.58 -6.88 -38.97
CA VAL A 40 -2.56 -5.77 -38.96
C VAL A 40 -2.32 -4.85 -40.16
N GLY A 41 -1.06 -4.55 -40.50
CA GLY A 41 -0.70 -3.64 -41.59
C GLY A 41 -1.35 -2.26 -41.42
N ASP A 42 -1.88 -1.74 -42.52
CA ASP A 42 -2.62 -0.46 -42.56
C ASP A 42 -4.14 -0.63 -42.32
N ASP A 43 -4.60 -1.82 -41.88
CA ASP A 43 -6.01 -2.06 -41.61
C ASP A 43 -6.48 -1.24 -40.41
N SER A 44 -7.37 -0.27 -40.62
CA SER A 44 -8.05 0.49 -39.56
C SER A 44 -9.40 -0.10 -39.15
N GLY A 45 -9.73 -1.29 -39.64
CA GLY A 45 -10.99 -2.00 -39.49
C GLY A 45 -10.89 -3.21 -38.56
N PRO A 46 -11.35 -4.41 -38.97
CA PRO A 46 -11.52 -5.55 -38.07
C PRO A 46 -10.23 -6.10 -37.43
N ARG A 47 -9.08 -6.10 -38.12
CA ARG A 47 -7.82 -6.62 -37.53
C ARG A 47 -7.24 -5.66 -36.51
N ALA A 48 -7.26 -4.35 -36.79
CA ALA A 48 -6.88 -3.35 -35.80
C ALA A 48 -7.81 -3.36 -34.59
N ALA A 49 -9.13 -3.45 -34.81
CA ALA A 49 -10.09 -3.56 -33.70
C ALA A 49 -9.81 -4.80 -32.85
N ALA A 50 -9.61 -5.97 -33.47
CA ALA A 50 -9.25 -7.21 -32.76
C ALA A 50 -7.95 -7.06 -31.96
N PHE A 51 -6.91 -6.50 -32.59
CA PHE A 51 -5.61 -6.28 -31.94
C PHE A 51 -5.73 -5.38 -30.72
N TRP A 52 -6.31 -4.18 -30.86
CA TRP A 52 -6.44 -3.25 -29.74
C TRP A 52 -7.38 -3.77 -28.65
N PHE A 53 -8.42 -4.53 -29.01
CA PHE A 53 -9.30 -5.18 -28.05
C PHE A 53 -8.54 -6.19 -27.18
N LEU A 54 -7.72 -7.07 -27.77
CA LEU A 54 -6.90 -8.00 -26.99
C LEU A 54 -5.77 -7.28 -26.23
N VAL A 55 -5.10 -6.29 -26.83
CA VAL A 55 -4.06 -5.53 -26.11
C VAL A 55 -4.62 -4.84 -24.86
N SER A 56 -5.84 -4.28 -24.94
CA SER A 56 -6.49 -3.68 -23.78
C SER A 56 -6.88 -4.71 -22.71
N GLY A 57 -7.35 -5.90 -23.09
CA GLY A 57 -7.60 -7.02 -22.17
C GLY A 57 -6.36 -7.41 -21.36
N CYS A 58 -5.24 -7.64 -22.05
CA CYS A 58 -3.93 -7.89 -21.45
C CYS A 58 -3.49 -6.74 -20.53
N GLY A 59 -3.72 -5.49 -20.96
CA GLY A 59 -3.48 -4.29 -20.16
C GLY A 59 -4.26 -4.30 -18.84
N PHE A 60 -5.54 -4.69 -18.86
CA PHE A 60 -6.35 -4.82 -17.64
C PHE A 60 -5.86 -5.92 -16.72
N VAL A 61 -5.37 -7.05 -17.25
CA VAL A 61 -4.76 -8.11 -16.43
C VAL A 61 -3.49 -7.62 -15.74
N LEU A 62 -2.60 -6.96 -16.48
CA LEU A 62 -1.35 -6.41 -15.92
C LEU A 62 -1.64 -5.31 -14.88
N PHE A 63 -2.56 -4.42 -15.18
CA PHE A 63 -2.96 -3.36 -14.27
C PHE A 63 -3.66 -3.89 -13.01
N GLY A 64 -4.53 -4.89 -13.17
CA GLY A 64 -5.16 -5.60 -12.05
C GLY A 64 -4.13 -6.32 -11.17
N TRP A 65 -3.12 -6.95 -11.77
CA TRP A 65 -2.00 -7.56 -11.05
C TRP A 65 -1.21 -6.52 -10.25
N LEU A 66 -0.89 -5.37 -10.85
CA LEU A 66 -0.22 -4.27 -10.15
C LEU A 66 -1.08 -3.75 -8.98
N CYS A 67 -2.38 -3.52 -9.19
CA CYS A 67 -3.30 -3.08 -8.15
C CYS A 67 -3.36 -4.09 -7.00
N ARG A 68 -3.46 -5.38 -7.32
CA ARG A 68 -3.46 -6.46 -6.33
C ARG A 68 -2.15 -6.50 -5.56
N TRP A 69 -1.02 -6.35 -6.25
CA TRP A 69 0.29 -6.26 -5.62
C TRP A 69 0.33 -5.09 -4.64
N VAL A 70 -0.12 -3.90 -5.05
CA VAL A 70 -0.20 -2.71 -4.17
C VAL A 70 -1.11 -2.97 -2.96
N GLU A 71 -2.31 -3.51 -3.16
CA GLU A 71 -3.26 -3.78 -2.07
C GLU A 71 -2.68 -4.77 -1.04
N LEU A 72 -2.02 -5.83 -1.51
CA LEU A 72 -1.39 -6.84 -0.66
C LEU A 72 -0.09 -6.35 -0.02
N GLU A 73 0.66 -5.49 -0.70
CA GLU A 73 1.96 -5.00 -0.25
C GLU A 73 1.83 -3.86 0.75
N LEU A 74 0.90 -2.93 0.49
CA LEU A 74 0.64 -1.80 1.37
C LEU A 74 -0.37 -2.12 2.47
N ALA A 75 -1.08 -3.26 2.37
CA ALA A 75 -2.21 -3.61 3.23
C ALA A 75 -3.23 -2.45 3.29
N ARG A 76 -3.54 -1.89 2.12
CA ARG A 76 -4.39 -0.70 1.98
C ARG A 76 -5.35 -0.78 0.79
N PRO A 77 -6.49 -0.10 0.90
CA PRO A 77 -7.36 0.08 -0.26
C PRO A 77 -6.66 0.95 -1.31
N LEU A 78 -7.04 0.74 -2.57
CA LEU A 78 -6.60 1.58 -3.68
C LEU A 78 -7.07 3.03 -3.47
N PRO A 79 -6.32 4.02 -3.98
CA PRO A 79 -6.67 5.43 -3.79
C PRO A 79 -8.01 5.77 -4.46
N ALA A 80 -8.79 6.66 -3.84
CA ALA A 80 -10.09 7.10 -4.37
C ALA A 80 -10.02 7.67 -5.80
N GLY A 81 -8.88 8.26 -6.19
CA GLY A 81 -8.66 8.74 -7.55
C GLY A 81 -8.77 7.63 -8.61
N LEU A 82 -8.33 6.40 -8.29
CA LEU A 82 -8.52 5.25 -9.17
C LEU A 82 -10.01 4.86 -9.26
N GLY A 83 -10.73 4.90 -8.14
CA GLY A 83 -12.17 4.62 -8.10
C GLY A 83 -12.97 5.58 -8.97
N TRP A 84 -12.70 6.88 -8.85
CA TRP A 84 -13.30 7.89 -9.73
C TRP A 84 -12.89 7.71 -11.19
N GLY A 85 -11.61 7.39 -11.46
CA GLY A 85 -11.13 7.10 -12.81
C GLY A 85 -11.89 5.96 -13.48
N LEU A 86 -12.14 4.86 -12.75
CA LEU A 86 -12.92 3.72 -13.26
C LEU A 86 -14.39 4.10 -13.52
N VAL A 87 -15.04 4.84 -12.62
CA VAL A 87 -16.41 5.32 -12.83
C VAL A 87 -16.50 6.20 -14.07
N MET A 88 -15.58 7.17 -14.22
CA MET A 88 -15.54 8.07 -15.36
C MET A 88 -15.26 7.33 -16.67
N LEU A 89 -14.37 6.33 -16.66
CA LEU A 89 -14.13 5.46 -17.81
C LEU A 89 -15.39 4.66 -18.17
N GLY A 90 -16.10 4.12 -17.18
CA GLY A 90 -17.39 3.47 -17.35
C GLY A 90 -18.41 4.36 -18.08
N VAL A 91 -18.57 5.62 -17.63
CA VAL A 91 -19.43 6.60 -18.29
C VAL A 91 -18.97 6.87 -19.73
N ALA A 92 -17.67 7.12 -19.93
CA ALA A 92 -17.10 7.44 -21.23
C ALA A 92 -17.28 6.31 -22.27
N CYS A 93 -17.31 5.05 -21.82
CA CYS A 93 -17.56 3.90 -22.70
C CYS A 93 -19.05 3.61 -22.90
N VAL A 94 -19.84 3.61 -21.82
CA VAL A 94 -21.25 3.21 -21.85
C VAL A 94 -22.14 4.24 -22.52
N VAL A 95 -21.88 5.54 -22.36
CA VAL A 95 -22.72 6.59 -22.96
C VAL A 95 -22.70 6.53 -24.50
N PRO A 96 -21.53 6.44 -25.16
CA PRO A 96 -21.50 6.27 -26.61
C PRO A 96 -21.89 4.86 -27.08
N MET A 97 -21.59 3.83 -26.27
CA MET A 97 -21.81 2.43 -26.63
C MET A 97 -22.39 1.63 -25.44
N PRO A 98 -23.73 1.65 -25.24
CA PRO A 98 -24.35 1.01 -24.08
C PRO A 98 -24.24 -0.51 -24.07
N ILE A 99 -24.18 -1.14 -25.24
CA ILE A 99 -24.02 -2.59 -25.39
C ILE A 99 -22.52 -2.92 -25.35
N THR A 100 -21.90 -2.76 -24.18
CA THR A 100 -20.48 -3.05 -23.91
C THR A 100 -20.28 -3.78 -22.59
N GLY A 101 -19.09 -4.34 -22.38
CA GLY A 101 -18.68 -4.86 -21.06
C GLY A 101 -18.29 -3.78 -20.04
N ALA A 102 -18.24 -2.50 -20.44
CA ALA A 102 -17.74 -1.40 -19.62
C ALA A 102 -18.61 -1.11 -18.37
N TRP A 103 -19.81 -1.69 -18.29
CA TRP A 103 -20.63 -1.69 -17.08
C TRP A 103 -19.90 -2.25 -15.85
N LEU A 104 -18.91 -3.14 -16.02
CA LEU A 104 -18.11 -3.67 -14.93
C LEU A 104 -17.24 -2.61 -14.23
N PHE A 105 -16.93 -1.48 -14.89
CA PHE A 105 -16.15 -0.41 -14.28
C PHE A 105 -16.90 0.31 -13.14
N PHE A 106 -18.23 0.36 -13.17
CA PHE A 106 -19.03 0.99 -12.10
C PHE A 106 -18.92 0.27 -10.76
N PRO A 107 -19.29 -1.03 -10.62
CA PRO A 107 -19.17 -1.72 -9.34
C PRO A 107 -17.71 -1.82 -8.87
N LEU A 108 -16.73 -1.94 -9.78
CA LEU A 108 -15.30 -1.90 -9.44
C LEU A 108 -14.89 -0.53 -8.89
N GLY A 109 -15.25 0.56 -9.58
CA GLY A 109 -14.95 1.93 -9.16
C GLY A 109 -15.64 2.30 -7.86
N ILE A 110 -16.92 1.97 -7.70
CA ILE A 110 -17.68 2.17 -6.46
C ILE A 110 -17.04 1.41 -5.31
N ARG A 111 -16.65 0.14 -5.52
CA ARG A 111 -15.93 -0.63 -4.49
C ARG A 111 -14.65 0.07 -4.06
N VAL A 112 -13.81 0.54 -5.00
CA VAL A 112 -12.61 1.33 -4.66
C VAL A 112 -12.97 2.57 -3.85
N LEU A 113 -14.03 3.29 -4.21
CA LEU A 113 -14.47 4.48 -3.48
C LEU A 113 -14.97 4.15 -2.06
N LEU A 114 -15.69 3.04 -1.88
CA LEU A 114 -16.15 2.57 -0.58
C LEU A 114 -14.96 2.12 0.29
N ASP A 115 -14.04 1.34 -0.29
CA ASP A 115 -12.84 0.85 0.40
C ASP A 115 -11.92 2.03 0.77
N ALA A 116 -11.76 3.02 -0.10
CA ALA A 116 -11.00 4.25 0.16
C ALA A 116 -11.67 5.17 1.21
N ARG A 117 -13.00 5.04 1.39
CA ARG A 117 -13.77 5.76 2.43
C ARG A 117 -13.66 5.13 3.81
N GLN A 118 -13.20 3.88 3.93
CA GLN A 118 -12.85 3.30 5.22
C GLN A 118 -11.59 4.01 5.77
N ARG A 119 -11.79 5.23 6.27
CA ARG A 119 -10.79 6.00 7.00
C ARG A 119 -10.35 5.14 8.17
N THR A 120 -9.07 4.81 8.21
CA THR A 120 -8.48 4.24 9.42
C THR A 120 -8.56 5.34 10.49
N VAL A 121 -9.54 5.22 11.39
CA VAL A 121 -9.77 6.19 12.47
C VAL A 121 -8.56 6.13 13.39
N LEU A 122 -7.96 7.28 13.67
CA LEU A 122 -6.90 7.37 14.67
C LEU A 122 -7.48 7.03 16.04
N PRO A 123 -6.96 5.99 16.73
CA PRO A 123 -7.42 5.62 18.06
C PRO A 123 -7.33 6.79 19.04
N GLU A 124 -8.26 6.84 20.01
CA GLU A 124 -8.34 7.97 20.94
C GLU A 124 -7.05 8.18 21.73
N VAL A 125 -6.40 7.08 22.11
CA VAL A 125 -5.10 7.09 22.81
C VAL A 125 -3.98 7.74 22.01
N LEU A 126 -4.10 7.81 20.68
CA LEU A 126 -3.09 8.41 19.79
C LEU A 126 -3.43 9.85 19.39
N ARG A 127 -4.65 10.34 19.63
CA ARG A 127 -5.06 11.71 19.28
C ARG A 127 -4.16 12.81 19.86
N PRO A 128 -3.68 12.73 21.12
CA PRO A 128 -2.78 13.75 21.66
C PRO A 128 -1.50 13.94 20.83
N PHE A 129 -0.99 12.87 20.22
CA PHE A 129 0.21 12.91 19.38
C PHE A 129 -0.05 13.46 17.98
N ALA A 130 -1.28 13.37 17.49
CA ALA A 130 -1.65 13.90 16.17
C ALA A 130 -1.99 15.40 16.17
N SER A 131 -1.99 16.06 17.33
CA SER A 131 -2.16 17.50 17.40
C SER A 131 -1.02 18.22 16.68
N GLY A 132 -1.37 19.05 15.70
CA GLY A 132 -0.41 19.76 14.84
C GLY A 132 0.32 18.86 13.84
N ALA A 133 -0.16 17.65 13.58
CA ALA A 133 0.42 16.76 12.58
C ALA A 133 0.08 17.20 11.15
N ASP A 134 1.10 17.30 10.30
CA ASP A 134 0.95 17.53 8.87
C ASP A 134 0.63 16.24 8.10
N HIS A 135 0.97 15.10 8.68
CA HIS A 135 0.69 13.79 8.12
C HIS A 135 0.37 12.76 9.19
N VAL A 136 -0.71 12.01 8.98
CA VAL A 136 -1.12 10.89 9.83
C VAL A 136 -1.43 9.70 8.94
N ASP A 137 -0.83 8.57 9.29
CA ASP A 137 -0.92 7.33 8.55
C ASP A 137 -1.25 6.19 9.50
N VAL A 138 -2.38 5.52 9.36
CA VAL A 138 -2.74 4.41 10.25
C VAL A 138 -2.90 3.13 9.44
N LYS A 139 -2.45 2.01 10.03
CA LYS A 139 -2.65 0.65 9.53
C LYS A 139 -3.28 -0.18 10.63
N THR A 140 -4.29 -0.96 10.30
CA THR A 140 -4.98 -1.83 11.28
C THR A 140 -4.74 -3.28 10.93
N VAL A 141 -4.49 -4.11 11.94
CA VAL A 141 -4.33 -5.57 11.79
C VAL A 141 -4.92 -6.29 13.01
N GLU A 142 -5.45 -7.49 12.80
CA GLU A 142 -5.96 -8.35 13.87
C GLU A 142 -5.01 -9.53 14.05
N THR A 143 -4.65 -9.82 15.30
CA THR A 143 -3.73 -10.91 15.67
C THR A 143 -3.90 -11.27 17.15
N ASP A 144 -3.46 -12.46 17.53
CA ASP A 144 -3.53 -13.02 18.87
C ASP A 144 -2.26 -12.81 19.70
N VAL A 145 -1.20 -12.22 19.13
CA VAL A 145 0.08 -11.98 19.82
C VAL A 145 0.03 -10.80 20.80
N SER A 146 0.88 -10.85 21.83
CA SER A 146 1.00 -9.78 22.84
C SER A 146 1.49 -8.47 22.24
N LEU A 147 1.25 -7.34 22.92
CA LEU A 147 1.76 -6.04 22.46
C LEU A 147 3.27 -6.06 22.29
N ARG A 148 3.99 -6.61 23.27
CA ARG A 148 5.45 -6.74 23.23
C ARG A 148 5.92 -7.61 22.09
N GLU A 149 5.28 -8.75 21.88
CA GLU A 149 5.62 -9.64 20.78
C GLU A 149 5.34 -9.01 19.42
N PHE A 150 4.24 -8.28 19.29
CA PHE A 150 3.95 -7.49 18.09
C PHE A 150 5.07 -6.47 17.82
N ILE A 151 5.45 -5.66 18.83
CA ILE A 151 6.49 -4.63 18.69
C ILE A 151 7.85 -5.26 18.38
N ALA A 152 8.22 -6.35 19.06
CA ALA A 152 9.46 -7.08 18.84
C ALA A 152 9.58 -7.55 17.38
N ARG A 153 8.55 -8.22 16.86
CA ARG A 153 8.50 -8.70 15.47
C ARG A 153 8.45 -7.53 14.47
N PHE A 154 7.69 -6.49 14.80
CA PHE A 154 7.57 -5.27 14.01
C PHE A 154 8.93 -4.58 13.83
N MET A 155 9.65 -4.35 14.93
CA MET A 155 10.96 -3.68 14.95
C MET A 155 12.10 -4.54 14.38
N SER A 156 11.98 -5.87 14.49
CA SER A 156 12.94 -6.84 13.95
C SER A 156 12.84 -7.01 12.43
N TRP A 157 11.75 -6.57 11.80
CA TRP A 157 11.59 -6.69 10.34
C TRP A 157 12.45 -5.65 9.59
N GLN A 158 13.59 -6.09 9.07
CA GLN A 158 14.54 -5.24 8.32
C GLN A 158 15.15 -5.99 7.13
N PRO A 159 14.37 -6.27 6.06
CA PRO A 159 14.89 -6.96 4.88
C PRO A 159 15.95 -6.12 4.16
N ALA A 160 16.89 -6.78 3.46
CA ALA A 160 18.08 -6.14 2.90
C ALA A 160 17.80 -4.94 1.97
N TRP A 161 16.68 -4.94 1.24
CA TRP A 161 16.28 -3.81 0.39
C TRP A 161 15.94 -2.56 1.21
N VAL A 162 15.42 -2.71 2.43
CA VAL A 162 15.16 -1.59 3.35
C VAL A 162 16.49 -0.99 3.78
N SER A 163 17.47 -1.82 4.14
CA SER A 163 18.83 -1.36 4.44
C SER A 163 19.46 -0.62 3.27
N ALA A 164 19.21 -1.05 2.02
CA ALA A 164 19.65 -0.32 0.83
C ALA A 164 18.98 1.05 0.69
N LEU A 165 17.67 1.16 0.96
CA LEU A 165 16.97 2.45 0.97
C LEU A 165 17.50 3.41 2.02
N TYR A 166 17.90 2.94 3.20
CA TYR A 166 18.57 3.79 4.20
C TYR A 166 19.89 4.37 3.68
N ARG A 167 20.64 3.63 2.84
CA ARG A 167 21.86 4.15 2.20
C ARG A 167 21.52 5.21 1.15
N VAL A 168 20.50 4.98 0.32
CA VAL A 168 20.02 5.95 -0.69
C VAL A 168 19.52 7.23 -0.01
N ARG A 169 18.70 7.08 1.04
CA ARG A 169 18.28 8.19 1.92
C ARG A 169 19.48 8.97 2.40
N GLY A 170 20.53 8.27 2.85
CA GLY A 170 21.75 8.90 3.32
C GLY A 170 22.37 9.86 2.30
N VAL A 171 22.48 9.44 1.04
CA VAL A 171 23.00 10.29 -0.05
C VAL A 171 22.13 11.55 -0.22
N PHE A 172 20.81 11.39 -0.25
CA PHE A 172 19.87 12.49 -0.41
C PHE A 172 19.89 13.50 0.75
N VAL A 173 19.94 13.00 1.99
CA VAL A 173 20.05 13.80 3.22
C VAL A 173 21.33 14.66 3.19
N ARG A 174 22.45 14.12 2.69
CA ARG A 174 23.70 14.89 2.52
C ARG A 174 23.59 15.97 1.46
N LEU A 175 22.94 15.69 0.32
CA LEU A 175 22.67 16.69 -0.72
C LEU A 175 21.81 17.85 -0.22
N LEU A 176 20.89 17.58 0.71
CA LEU A 176 20.06 18.59 1.37
C LEU A 176 20.75 19.29 2.56
N GLY A 177 22.01 18.97 2.87
CA GLY A 177 22.73 19.54 4.01
C GLY A 177 22.21 19.10 5.38
N LEU A 178 21.47 17.99 5.45
CA LEU A 178 20.83 17.47 6.66
C LEU A 178 21.75 16.45 7.37
N ARG A 179 21.61 16.29 8.69
CA ARG A 179 22.40 15.32 9.46
C ARG A 179 21.75 13.94 9.41
N GLN A 180 22.56 12.90 9.28
CA GLN A 180 22.08 11.52 9.28
C GLN A 180 21.97 10.99 10.71
N ILE A 181 20.82 10.41 11.03
CA ILE A 181 20.72 9.37 12.05
C ILE A 181 21.13 8.06 11.35
N GLY A 182 22.11 7.33 11.89
CA GLY A 182 22.78 6.22 11.22
C GLY A 182 21.83 5.10 10.72
N VAL A 183 22.36 4.20 9.88
CA VAL A 183 21.59 3.04 9.41
C VAL A 183 21.25 2.14 10.61
N PRO A 184 19.98 1.76 10.80
CA PRO A 184 19.61 0.83 11.86
C PRO A 184 20.44 -0.46 11.74
N ARG A 185 21.09 -0.87 12.83
CA ARG A 185 21.74 -2.18 12.89
C ARG A 185 20.64 -3.23 13.05
N GLN A 186 20.76 -4.34 12.31
CA GLN A 186 19.86 -5.47 12.48
C GLN A 186 20.04 -6.03 13.89
N THR A 187 19.10 -5.70 14.77
CA THR A 187 19.03 -6.25 16.10
C THR A 187 17.70 -6.98 16.19
N LEU A 188 17.77 -8.31 16.34
CA LEU A 188 16.61 -9.09 16.76
C LEU A 188 16.21 -8.59 18.15
N LEU A 189 15.00 -8.03 18.26
CA LEU A 189 14.44 -7.54 19.51
C LEU A 189 13.57 -8.66 20.08
N LEU A 190 13.88 -9.12 21.29
CA LEU A 190 13.02 -10.06 22.01
C LEU A 190 11.86 -9.30 22.68
N PRO A 191 10.69 -9.92 22.89
CA PRO A 191 9.54 -9.27 23.54
C PRO A 191 9.87 -8.66 24.92
N GLU A 192 10.72 -9.33 25.70
CA GLU A 192 11.21 -8.88 27.01
C GLU A 192 12.07 -7.63 26.92
N ASP A 193 12.82 -7.46 25.83
CA ASP A 193 13.74 -6.34 25.60
C ASP A 193 13.05 -5.10 25.03
N VAL A 194 11.74 -5.15 24.77
CA VAL A 194 10.99 -3.99 24.29
C VAL A 194 11.01 -2.89 25.37
N PRO A 195 11.55 -1.70 25.06
CA PRO A 195 11.64 -0.61 26.03
C PRO A 195 10.25 -0.04 26.31
N MET A 196 9.80 -0.14 27.55
CA MET A 196 8.49 0.35 28.01
C MET A 196 8.61 1.55 28.96
N GLN A 197 9.81 2.04 29.24
CA GLN A 197 10.01 3.20 30.10
C GLN A 197 10.07 4.48 29.26
N GLN A 198 9.33 5.52 29.66
CA GLN A 198 9.40 6.83 29.02
C GLN A 198 10.85 7.38 29.04
N GLY A 199 11.31 7.90 27.91
CA GLY A 199 12.68 8.37 27.72
C GLY A 199 13.70 7.28 27.35
N ALA A 200 13.34 5.99 27.44
CA ALA A 200 14.23 4.92 27.01
C ALA A 200 14.46 4.95 25.49
N ALA A 201 15.64 4.49 25.07
CA ALA A 201 15.99 4.39 23.66
C ALA A 201 15.37 3.13 23.04
N ALA A 202 14.77 3.27 21.86
CA ALA A 202 14.21 2.21 21.04
C ALA A 202 14.79 2.31 19.62
N ALA A 203 15.93 1.66 19.40
CA ALA A 203 16.78 1.89 18.23
C ALA A 203 17.17 3.38 18.10
N PHE A 204 16.68 4.07 17.06
CA PHE A 204 16.91 5.52 16.88
C PHE A 204 15.75 6.39 17.36
N PHE A 205 14.71 5.78 17.94
CA PHE A 205 13.60 6.49 18.54
C PHE A 205 13.76 6.59 20.07
N THR A 206 12.98 7.49 20.67
CA THR A 206 12.82 7.65 22.12
C THR A 206 11.39 7.32 22.51
N VAL A 207 11.19 6.52 23.56
CA VAL A 207 9.86 6.19 24.08
C VAL A 207 9.19 7.44 24.66
N ARG A 208 8.01 7.79 24.13
CA ARG A 208 7.19 8.92 24.59
C ARG A 208 6.06 8.50 25.50
N GLN A 209 5.46 7.35 25.24
CA GLN A 209 4.44 6.74 26.08
C GLN A 209 4.45 5.23 25.85
N ALA A 210 4.35 4.44 26.91
CA ALA A 210 4.24 3.00 26.82
C ALA A 210 3.41 2.49 27.98
N GLU A 211 2.41 1.66 27.69
CA GLU A 211 1.50 1.03 28.63
C GLU A 211 1.22 -0.38 28.11
N GLU A 212 1.44 -1.37 28.97
CA GLU A 212 1.30 -2.78 28.63
C GLU A 212 -0.09 -3.06 28.04
N GLU A 213 -0.10 -3.85 26.96
CA GLU A 213 -1.32 -4.28 26.26
C GLU A 213 -2.27 -3.15 25.80
N ARG A 214 -1.81 -1.89 25.79
CA ARG A 214 -2.63 -0.74 25.38
C ARG A 214 -1.97 0.12 24.33
N VAL A 215 -0.77 0.63 24.60
CA VAL A 215 -0.13 1.60 23.71
C VAL A 215 1.39 1.63 23.86
N TRP A 216 2.08 1.82 22.74
CA TRP A 216 3.51 2.09 22.68
C TRP A 216 3.77 3.16 21.62
N VAL A 217 4.32 4.30 22.03
CA VAL A 217 4.59 5.46 21.18
C VAL A 217 6.05 5.82 21.33
N VAL A 218 6.75 5.87 20.20
CA VAL A 218 8.13 6.34 20.11
C VAL A 218 8.23 7.50 19.14
N SER A 219 9.20 8.39 19.36
CA SER A 219 9.45 9.52 18.47
C SER A 219 10.91 9.62 18.05
N ALA A 220 11.14 10.17 16.87
CA ALA A 220 12.45 10.55 16.37
C ALA A 220 12.36 11.99 15.86
N GLU A 221 13.33 12.79 16.27
CA GLU A 221 13.40 14.20 15.94
C GLU A 221 14.62 14.47 15.06
N ASP A 222 14.40 15.20 13.97
CA ASP A 222 15.44 15.67 13.05
C ASP A 222 15.26 17.18 12.82
N SER A 223 16.13 17.82 12.06
CA SER A 223 16.05 19.25 11.76
C SER A 223 14.83 19.62 10.93
N HIS A 224 14.32 18.71 10.10
CA HIS A 224 13.28 18.97 9.09
C HIS A 224 11.93 18.35 9.44
N LEU A 225 11.91 17.34 10.32
CA LEU A 225 10.69 16.68 10.78
C LEU A 225 10.81 16.13 12.20
N GLU A 226 9.66 15.98 12.83
CA GLU A 226 9.46 15.15 14.01
C GLU A 226 8.48 14.04 13.61
N ALA A 227 8.87 12.79 13.83
CA ALA A 227 8.08 11.62 13.49
C ALA A 227 7.76 10.81 14.73
N PHE A 228 6.51 10.42 14.88
CA PHE A 228 6.05 9.44 15.85
C PHE A 228 5.70 8.15 15.14
N LEU A 229 6.06 7.04 15.77
CA LEU A 229 5.62 5.71 15.43
C LEU A 229 4.89 5.15 16.65
N ALA A 230 3.65 4.75 16.47
CA ALA A 230 2.80 4.28 17.55
C ALA A 230 2.17 2.94 17.21
N VAL A 231 2.05 2.08 18.21
CA VAL A 231 1.28 0.83 18.19
C VAL A 231 0.27 0.92 19.32
N SER A 232 -1.02 0.74 19.04
CA SER A 232 -2.07 0.70 20.07
C SER A 232 -2.98 -0.50 19.86
N VAL A 233 -3.53 -1.03 20.95
CA VAL A 233 -4.47 -2.16 20.94
C VAL A 233 -5.86 -1.66 21.28
N GLU A 234 -6.88 -2.07 20.53
CA GLU A 234 -8.28 -1.80 20.91
C GLU A 234 -8.62 -2.57 22.19
N PRO A 235 -9.34 -1.95 23.15
CA PRO A 235 -9.81 -2.64 24.33
C PRO A 235 -10.89 -3.67 23.94
N GLY A 236 -10.61 -4.97 24.16
CA GLY A 236 -11.55 -6.05 23.91
C GLY A 236 -10.97 -7.43 24.24
N GLY A 237 -11.62 -8.17 25.14
CA GLY A 237 -11.14 -9.44 25.71
C GLY A 237 -11.32 -10.68 24.82
N GLY A 238 -11.11 -10.55 23.51
CA GLY A 238 -11.13 -11.67 22.57
C GLY A 238 -9.75 -12.29 22.36
N GLN A 239 -9.70 -13.52 21.84
CA GLN A 239 -8.43 -14.17 21.46
C GLN A 239 -7.73 -13.45 20.30
N GLN A 240 -8.49 -12.78 19.42
CA GLN A 240 -7.95 -11.83 18.44
C GLN A 240 -8.08 -10.40 18.95
N ARG A 241 -6.94 -9.71 18.97
CA ARG A 241 -6.80 -8.30 19.32
C ARG A 241 -6.60 -7.47 18.06
N ARG A 242 -7.22 -6.30 18.02
CA ARG A 242 -7.06 -5.35 16.93
C ARG A 242 -5.96 -4.33 17.28
N PHE A 243 -4.93 -4.30 16.46
CA PHE A 243 -3.80 -3.39 16.55
C PHE A 243 -3.93 -2.26 15.55
N HIS A 244 -3.53 -1.07 15.95
CA HIS A 244 -3.34 0.09 15.09
C HIS A 244 -1.88 0.53 15.13
N VAL A 245 -1.25 0.60 13.97
CA VAL A 245 0.07 1.17 13.80
C VAL A 245 -0.06 2.52 13.12
N ALA A 246 0.30 3.58 13.83
CA ALA A 246 0.24 4.94 13.33
C ALA A 246 1.64 5.51 13.09
N THR A 247 1.82 6.16 11.93
CA THR A 247 2.93 7.11 11.70
C THR A 247 2.35 8.51 11.69
N ILE A 248 2.88 9.38 12.54
CA ILE A 248 2.46 10.78 12.66
C ILE A 248 3.68 11.63 12.39
N VAL A 249 3.59 12.62 11.50
CA VAL A 249 4.73 13.47 11.13
C VAL A 249 4.34 14.95 11.24
N ARG A 250 5.24 15.71 11.85
CA ARG A 250 5.22 17.17 11.95
C ARG A 250 6.41 17.74 11.19
N TYR A 251 6.16 18.68 10.27
CA TYR A 251 7.21 19.39 9.55
C TYR A 251 7.75 20.53 10.41
N ARG A 252 9.07 20.65 10.47
CA ARG A 252 9.74 21.70 11.26
C ARG A 252 10.12 22.91 10.41
N ASN A 253 10.29 22.71 9.11
CA ASN A 253 10.65 23.74 8.15
C ASN A 253 10.27 23.30 6.73
N TRP A 254 10.59 24.13 5.75
CA TRP A 254 10.28 23.91 4.33
C TRP A 254 10.89 22.62 3.74
N ALA A 255 12.02 22.13 4.29
CA ALA A 255 12.63 20.89 3.83
C ALA A 255 11.85 19.65 4.26
N GLY A 256 11.06 19.76 5.34
CA GLY A 256 10.18 18.71 5.87
C GLY A 256 9.23 18.11 4.83
N PRO A 257 8.32 18.90 4.21
CA PRO A 257 7.39 18.38 3.20
C PRO A 257 8.10 17.85 1.94
N VAL A 258 9.21 18.47 1.51
CA VAL A 258 9.98 18.00 0.35
C VAL A 258 10.55 16.61 0.63
N TYR A 259 11.27 16.48 1.75
CA TYR A 259 11.87 15.23 2.17
C TYR A 259 10.82 14.14 2.40
N PHE A 260 9.75 14.45 3.15
CA PHE A 260 8.75 13.46 3.52
C PHE A 260 8.03 12.91 2.29
N ASN A 261 7.64 13.75 1.32
CA ASN A 261 6.96 13.27 0.12
C ASN A 261 7.83 12.34 -0.74
N VAL A 262 9.15 12.53 -0.75
CA VAL A 262 10.09 11.61 -1.43
C VAL A 262 10.13 10.24 -0.74
N ILE A 263 10.19 10.22 0.59
CA ILE A 263 10.29 8.95 1.35
C ILE A 263 8.94 8.27 1.59
N ARG A 264 7.83 9.01 1.54
CA ARG A 264 6.47 8.54 1.85
C ARG A 264 6.05 7.24 1.15
N PRO A 265 6.24 7.06 -0.19
CA PRO A 265 5.88 5.79 -0.83
C PRO A 265 6.64 4.61 -0.22
N PHE A 266 7.95 4.79 0.04
CA PHE A 266 8.77 3.77 0.67
C PHE A 266 8.40 3.53 2.13
N HIS A 267 8.07 4.59 2.87
CA HIS A 267 7.58 4.49 4.24
C HIS A 267 6.33 3.60 4.33
N HIS A 268 5.37 3.78 3.43
CA HIS A 268 4.17 2.93 3.42
C HIS A 268 4.48 1.46 3.11
N LEU A 269 5.43 1.20 2.21
CA LEU A 269 5.92 -0.16 1.91
C LEU A 269 6.60 -0.79 3.13
N VAL A 270 7.50 -0.03 3.77
CA VAL A 270 8.26 -0.49 4.94
C VAL A 270 7.32 -0.79 6.11
N VAL A 271 6.52 0.18 6.57
CA VAL A 271 5.61 -0.04 7.70
C VAL A 271 4.55 -1.09 7.38
N GLY A 272 4.08 -1.18 6.13
CA GLY A 272 3.16 -2.24 5.69
C GLY A 272 3.77 -3.64 5.77
N GLY A 273 5.05 -3.79 5.42
CA GLY A 273 5.80 -5.02 5.61
C GLY A 273 6.04 -5.35 7.08
N MET A 274 6.40 -4.37 7.91
CA MET A 274 6.59 -4.53 9.36
C MET A 274 5.30 -5.03 10.04
N VAL A 275 4.15 -4.41 9.73
CA VAL A 275 2.83 -4.82 10.25
C VAL A 275 2.49 -6.26 9.85
N ARG A 276 2.68 -6.61 8.58
CA ARG A 276 2.43 -7.97 8.09
C ARG A 276 3.35 -8.99 8.75
N SER A 277 4.62 -8.64 9.00
CA SER A 277 5.56 -9.52 9.71
C SER A 277 5.15 -9.72 11.17
N ALA A 278 4.73 -8.64 11.84
CA ALA A 278 4.31 -8.69 13.23
C ALA A 278 3.08 -9.59 13.45
N ALA A 279 2.11 -9.52 12.53
CA ALA A 279 0.86 -10.27 12.62
C ALA A 279 0.93 -11.72 12.11
N ARG A 280 2.04 -12.17 11.52
CA ARG A 280 2.17 -13.57 11.06
C ARG A 280 2.22 -14.51 12.26
N ALA A 281 1.38 -15.55 12.28
CA ALA A 281 1.60 -16.68 13.18
C ALA A 281 2.95 -17.33 12.84
N LEU A 282 3.78 -17.59 13.85
CA LEU A 282 4.97 -18.42 13.65
C LEU A 282 4.49 -19.85 13.34
N PRO A 283 5.06 -20.55 12.35
CA PRO A 283 4.98 -22.00 12.36
C PRO A 283 5.67 -22.47 13.65
N GLY A 284 4.92 -23.17 14.49
CA GLY A 284 5.44 -23.80 15.71
C GLY A 284 6.43 -24.92 15.41
#